data_AF-A0AB36WNV7-F1
#
_entry.id   AF-A0AB36WNV7-F1
#
_cell.length_a   1.000
_cell.length_b   1.000
_cell.length_c   1.000
_cell.angle_alpha   90.00
_cell.angle_beta   90.00
_cell.angle_gamma   90.00
#
_symmetry.space_group_name_H-M   'P 1'
#
loop_
_entity.id
_entity.type
_entity.pdbx_description
1 polymer ?
#
loop_
_entity_poly.entity_id
_entity_poly.type
_entity_poly.pdbx_seq_one_letter_code
_entity_poly.pdbx_strand_id
1 'polypeptide(L)'
;MDLEKIMALSISVQLSKKISKRITNQTQRYLQRSSESTVTTKPLENVWDDICYKFQTEGFCGKVYELMVVEYVGSLVDALEDYEFNALYLQIESLRTILADSAKSTPSDIDEQSSIRMRLFKDRVILYLIEEYVYKWAKGYTNKRLRQALNS
;
A
#
# COMPACT_ATOMS: atom_id res chain seq x y z
N MET A 1 -19.33 22.77 7.58
CA MET A 1 -19.26 21.39 7.07
C MET A 1 -20.19 20.55 7.93
N ASP A 2 -21.08 19.78 7.30
CA ASP A 2 -22.13 19.01 7.97
C ASP A 2 -21.53 17.88 8.84
N LEU A 3 -22.14 17.58 9.99
CA LEU A 3 -21.66 16.59 10.97
C LEU A 3 -21.56 15.20 10.33
N GLU A 4 -22.53 14.84 9.49
CA GLU A 4 -22.56 13.57 8.76
C GLU A 4 -21.34 13.41 7.84
N LYS A 5 -20.95 14.49 7.15
CA LYS A 5 -19.77 14.48 6.25
C LYS A 5 -18.47 14.31 7.04
N ILE A 6 -18.37 14.94 8.21
CA ILE A 6 -17.21 14.80 9.11
C ILE A 6 -17.11 13.35 9.59
N MET A 7 -18.23 12.76 10.00
CA MET A 7 -18.27 11.37 10.46
C MET A 7 -17.92 10.38 9.34
N ALA A 8 -18.49 10.54 8.15
CA ALA A 8 -18.19 9.69 7.00
C ALA A 8 -16.69 9.73 6.62
N LEU A 9 -16.10 10.94 6.60
CA LEU A 9 -14.67 11.09 6.34
C LEU A 9 -13.82 10.42 7.43
N SER A 10 -14.17 10.63 8.70
CA SER A 10 -13.47 9.98 9.83
C SER A 10 -13.52 8.46 9.74
N ILE A 11 -14.68 7.89 9.41
CA ILE A 11 -14.86 6.44 9.22
C ILE A 11 -13.98 5.95 8.06
N SER A 12 -13.98 6.64 6.92
CA SER A 12 -13.14 6.30 5.77
C SER A 12 -11.64 6.35 6.09
N VAL A 13 -11.19 7.35 6.86
CA VAL A 13 -9.80 7.44 7.33
C VAL A 13 -9.43 6.28 8.27
N GLN A 14 -10.31 5.91 9.19
CA GLN A 14 -10.04 4.79 10.10
C GLN A 14 -10.01 3.45 9.35
N LEU A 15 -10.95 3.25 8.43
CA LEU A 15 -11.04 2.05 7.62
C LEU A 15 -9.82 1.90 6.71
N SER A 16 -9.42 2.97 6.01
CA SER A 16 -8.24 2.95 5.15
C SER A 16 -6.98 2.60 5.95
N LYS A 17 -6.74 3.20 7.12
CA LYS A 17 -5.62 2.84 8.00
C LYS A 17 -5.63 1.36 8.39
N LYS A 18 -6.81 0.81 8.72
CA LYS A 18 -6.97 -0.61 9.06
C LYS A 18 -6.62 -1.51 7.88
N ILE A 19 -7.11 -1.19 6.69
CA ILE A 19 -6.83 -1.93 5.45
C ILE A 19 -5.35 -1.85 5.09
N SER A 20 -4.77 -0.65 5.08
CA SER A 20 -3.36 -0.47 4.76
C SER A 20 -2.45 -1.22 5.71
N LYS A 21 -2.77 -1.25 7.02
CA LYS A 21 -2.04 -2.06 8.00
C LYS A 21 -2.21 -3.57 7.75
N ARG A 22 -3.42 -4.02 7.39
CA ARG A 22 -3.69 -5.43 7.03
C ARG A 22 -2.83 -5.84 5.83
N ILE A 23 -2.86 -5.06 4.75
CA ILE A 23 -2.08 -5.29 3.53
C ILE A 23 -0.59 -5.28 3.86
N THR A 24 -0.08 -4.29 4.58
CA THR A 24 1.34 -4.21 4.98
C THR A 24 1.79 -5.46 5.72
N ASN A 25 1.02 -5.93 6.70
CA ASN A 25 1.34 -7.14 7.47
C ASN A 25 1.29 -8.40 6.59
N GLN A 26 0.33 -8.49 5.67
CA GLN A 26 0.25 -9.61 4.74
C GLN A 26 1.45 -9.62 3.78
N THR A 27 1.85 -8.46 3.26
CA THR A 27 3.00 -8.29 2.38
C THR A 27 4.30 -8.63 3.09
N GLN A 28 4.49 -8.14 4.32
CA GLN A 28 5.63 -8.52 5.15
C GLN A 28 5.71 -10.06 5.31
N ARG A 29 4.60 -10.71 5.71
CA ARG A 29 4.59 -12.16 5.91
C ARG A 29 4.88 -12.94 4.63
N TYR A 30 4.38 -12.47 3.50
CA TYR A 30 4.66 -13.06 2.19
C TYR A 30 6.15 -13.00 1.84
N LEU A 31 6.76 -11.82 2.01
CA LEU A 31 8.17 -11.61 1.71
C LEU A 31 9.11 -12.30 2.70
N GLN A 32 8.68 -12.46 3.96
CA GLN A 32 9.40 -13.26 4.96
C GLN A 32 9.39 -14.76 4.65
N ARG A 33 8.40 -15.25 3.90
CA ARG A 33 8.30 -16.66 3.47
C ARG A 33 9.03 -16.94 2.16
N SER A 34 9.40 -15.89 1.42
CA SER A 34 10.13 -16.01 0.15
C SER A 34 11.63 -16.19 0.45
N SER A 35 12.22 -17.32 0.01
CA SER A 35 13.53 -17.80 0.48
C SER A 35 14.76 -17.29 -0.31
N GLU A 36 15.93 -17.60 0.26
CA GLU A 36 17.31 -17.16 0.02
C GLU A 36 17.84 -16.97 -1.41
N SER A 37 17.29 -17.61 -2.46
CA SER A 37 17.90 -17.52 -3.80
C SER A 37 17.95 -16.10 -4.34
N THR A 38 17.01 -15.26 -3.90
CA THR A 38 16.92 -13.86 -4.29
C THR A 38 17.67 -12.94 -3.31
N VAL A 39 18.02 -13.42 -2.12
CA VAL A 39 18.61 -12.61 -1.05
C VAL A 39 20.09 -12.33 -1.34
N THR A 40 20.43 -11.05 -1.38
CA THR A 40 21.78 -10.61 -1.78
C THR A 40 22.71 -10.31 -0.60
N THR A 41 22.17 -10.14 0.61
CA THR A 41 22.92 -9.72 1.79
C THR A 41 22.96 -10.83 2.86
N LYS A 42 24.15 -11.34 3.19
CA LYS A 42 24.32 -12.22 4.36
C LYS A 42 24.41 -11.37 5.65
N PRO A 43 23.85 -11.81 6.79
CA PRO A 43 23.23 -13.10 7.09
C PRO A 43 21.69 -13.11 6.94
N LEU A 44 21.12 -12.32 6.03
CA LEU A 44 19.67 -12.27 5.84
C LEU A 44 19.21 -13.55 5.11
N GLU A 45 18.02 -14.04 5.47
CA GLU A 45 17.49 -15.33 4.99
C GLU A 45 16.20 -15.18 4.17
N ASN A 46 15.62 -13.98 4.15
CA ASN A 46 14.35 -13.72 3.48
C ASN A 46 14.34 -12.37 2.77
N VAL A 47 13.46 -12.26 1.78
CA VAL A 47 13.34 -11.07 0.93
C VAL A 47 12.92 -9.83 1.72
N TRP A 48 12.07 -9.98 2.74
CA TRP A 48 11.64 -8.83 3.56
C TRP A 48 12.83 -8.16 4.25
N ASP A 49 13.70 -8.95 4.88
CA ASP A 49 14.86 -8.43 5.58
C ASP A 49 15.84 -7.77 4.61
N ASP A 50 16.04 -8.32 3.40
CA ASP A 50 16.91 -7.71 2.38
C ASP A 50 16.34 -6.39 1.85
N ILE A 51 15.02 -6.31 1.63
CA ILE A 51 14.35 -5.05 1.30
C ILE A 51 14.55 -4.01 2.41
N CYS A 52 14.39 -4.40 3.67
CA CYS A 52 14.59 -3.51 4.81
C CYS A 52 16.04 -3.00 4.88
N TYR A 53 17.01 -3.90 4.68
CA TYR A 53 18.42 -3.54 4.62
C TYR A 53 18.68 -2.50 3.54
N LYS A 54 18.27 -2.78 2.30
CA LYS A 54 18.48 -1.86 1.17
C LYS A 54 17.83 -0.51 1.36
N PHE A 55 16.64 -0.44 1.94
CA PHE A 55 16.03 0.86 2.25
C PHE A 55 16.78 1.65 3.33
N GLN A 56 17.48 0.96 4.23
CA GLN A 56 18.23 1.59 5.33
C GLN A 56 19.68 1.94 4.94
N THR A 57 20.24 1.33 3.89
CA THR A 57 21.61 1.55 3.43
C THR A 57 21.72 2.21 2.05
N GLU A 58 20.88 1.82 1.09
CA GLU A 58 20.97 2.21 -0.32
C GLU A 58 19.86 3.19 -0.75
N GLY A 59 18.78 3.28 0.02
CA GLY A 59 17.60 4.12 -0.29
C GLY A 59 16.70 3.56 -1.40
N PHE A 60 17.11 2.49 -2.07
CA PHE A 60 16.40 1.81 -3.15
C PHE A 60 16.57 0.30 -3.04
N CYS A 61 15.50 -0.47 -3.27
CA CYS A 61 15.52 -1.92 -3.04
C CYS A 61 15.77 -2.77 -4.30
N GLY A 62 15.64 -2.24 -5.52
CA GLY A 62 15.88 -3.00 -6.76
C GLY A 62 14.60 -3.48 -7.45
N LYS A 63 14.61 -3.46 -8.79
CA LYS A 63 13.43 -3.76 -9.63
C LYS A 63 12.78 -5.11 -9.34
N VAL A 64 13.57 -6.13 -9.02
CA VAL A 64 13.05 -7.47 -8.71
C VAL A 64 12.17 -7.45 -7.45
N TYR A 65 12.61 -6.75 -6.41
CA TYR A 65 11.83 -6.61 -5.18
C TYR A 65 10.61 -5.72 -5.37
N GLU A 66 10.76 -4.63 -6.13
CA GLU A 66 9.63 -3.77 -6.47
C GLU A 66 8.54 -4.55 -7.20
N LEU A 67 8.90 -5.39 -8.17
CA LEU A 67 7.93 -6.22 -8.89
C LEU A 67 7.21 -7.18 -7.96
N MET A 68 7.94 -7.90 -7.09
CA MET A 68 7.33 -8.82 -6.11
C MET A 68 6.35 -8.12 -5.18
N VAL A 69 6.69 -6.91 -4.73
CA VAL A 69 5.83 -6.09 -3.86
C VAL A 69 4.59 -5.62 -4.62
N VAL A 70 4.77 -5.11 -5.84
CA VAL A 70 3.67 -4.62 -6.70
C VAL A 70 2.69 -5.74 -7.03
N GLU A 71 3.17 -6.90 -7.47
CA GLU A 71 2.32 -8.04 -7.80
C GLU A 71 1.51 -8.52 -6.59
N TYR A 72 2.17 -8.67 -5.44
CA TYR A 72 1.50 -9.15 -4.24
C TYR A 72 0.49 -8.13 -3.69
N VAL A 73 0.87 -6.85 -3.57
CA VAL A 73 -0.07 -5.79 -3.14
C VAL A 73 -1.22 -5.65 -4.13
N GLY A 74 -0.95 -5.74 -5.44
CA GLY A 74 -1.97 -5.73 -6.48
C GLY A 74 -3.00 -6.83 -6.29
N SER A 75 -2.57 -8.06 -6.03
CA SER A 75 -3.48 -9.18 -5.74
C SER A 75 -4.36 -8.95 -4.52
N LEU A 76 -3.82 -8.31 -3.46
CA LEU A 76 -4.59 -7.96 -2.27
C LEU A 76 -5.59 -6.85 -2.53
N VAL A 77 -5.24 -5.87 -3.38
CA VAL A 77 -6.12 -4.78 -3.80
C VAL A 77 -7.26 -5.31 -4.69
N ASP A 78 -6.98 -6.27 -5.57
CA ASP A 78 -7.99 -6.92 -6.41
C ASP A 78 -9.03 -7.68 -5.58
N ALA A 79 -8.63 -8.21 -4.43
CA ALA A 79 -9.50 -8.92 -3.49
C ALA A 79 -10.28 -8.00 -2.54
N LEU A 80 -10.12 -6.67 -2.61
CA LEU A 80 -10.87 -5.76 -1.75
C LEU A 80 -12.32 -5.62 -2.20
N GLU A 81 -13.21 -5.54 -1.22
CA GLU A 81 -14.57 -5.07 -1.42
C GLU A 81 -14.57 -3.61 -1.89
N ASP A 82 -15.60 -3.19 -2.63
CA ASP A 82 -15.66 -1.84 -3.19
C ASP A 82 -15.58 -0.74 -2.13
N TYR A 83 -16.23 -0.93 -0.97
CA TYR A 83 -16.16 0.04 0.12
C TYR A 83 -14.75 0.13 0.74
N GLU A 84 -13.99 -0.97 0.76
CA GLU A 84 -12.60 -0.99 1.22
C GLU A 84 -11.70 -0.26 0.23
N PHE A 85 -11.86 -0.53 -1.06
CA PHE A 85 -11.13 0.16 -2.13
C PHE A 85 -11.43 1.66 -2.11
N ASN A 86 -12.71 2.04 -2.01
CA ASN A 86 -13.14 3.44 -1.98
C ASN A 86 -12.56 4.17 -0.77
N ALA A 87 -12.46 3.51 0.39
CA ALA A 87 -11.82 4.10 1.56
C ALA A 87 -10.34 4.43 1.30
N LEU A 88 -9.60 3.58 0.59
CA LEU A 88 -8.21 3.84 0.17
C LEU A 88 -8.12 4.93 -0.90
N TYR A 89 -8.95 4.85 -1.94
CA TYR A 89 -9.03 5.84 -3.01
C TYR A 89 -9.18 7.26 -2.45
N LEU A 90 -10.08 7.42 -1.48
CA LEU A 90 -10.36 8.69 -0.84
C LEU A 90 -9.20 9.22 0.01
N GLN A 91 -8.15 8.46 0.29
CA GLN A 91 -6.96 8.97 1.00
C GLN A 91 -5.99 9.69 0.07
N ILE A 92 -6.10 9.47 -1.25
CA ILE A 92 -5.17 10.01 -2.24
C ILE A 92 -5.72 11.35 -2.75
N GLU A 93 -5.01 12.44 -2.44
CA GLU A 93 -5.48 13.80 -2.75
C GLU A 93 -5.83 14.00 -4.23
N SER A 94 -4.94 13.56 -5.14
CA SER A 94 -5.19 13.70 -6.58
C SER A 94 -6.46 12.97 -7.04
N LEU A 95 -6.83 11.87 -6.38
CA LEU A 95 -8.04 11.11 -6.68
C LEU A 95 -9.28 11.77 -6.08
N ARG A 96 -9.17 12.32 -4.86
CA ARG A 96 -10.24 13.14 -4.28
C ARG A 96 -10.59 14.32 -5.18
N THR A 97 -9.60 15.01 -5.74
CA THR A 97 -9.83 16.14 -6.65
C THR A 97 -10.57 15.71 -7.91
N ILE A 98 -10.16 14.59 -8.55
CA ILE A 98 -10.84 14.03 -9.72
C ILE A 98 -12.31 13.72 -9.40
N LEU A 99 -12.57 13.10 -8.25
CA LEU A 99 -13.93 12.78 -7.80
C LEU A 99 -14.76 14.06 -7.60
N ALA A 100 -14.20 15.08 -6.93
CA ALA A 100 -14.88 16.35 -6.69
C ALA A 100 -15.22 17.09 -7.99
N ASP A 101 -14.35 17.04 -8.99
CA ASP A 101 -14.61 17.67 -10.30
C ASP A 101 -15.63 16.89 -11.14
N SER A 102 -15.63 15.56 -11.05
CA SER A 102 -16.63 14.71 -11.70
C SER A 102 -18.05 14.92 -11.13
N ALA A 103 -18.15 15.17 -9.82
CA ALA A 103 -19.44 15.43 -9.16
C ALA A 103 -20.07 16.78 -9.56
N LYS A 104 -19.26 17.74 -10.02
CA LYS A 104 -19.74 19.04 -10.52
C LYS A 104 -20.31 18.96 -11.94
N SER A 105 -19.96 17.92 -12.69
CA SER A 105 -20.17 17.85 -14.15
C SER A 105 -21.33 16.94 -14.58
N THR A 106 -21.91 16.12 -13.69
CA THR A 106 -23.03 15.22 -14.06
C THR A 106 -23.98 14.94 -12.88
N PRO A 107 -25.27 15.33 -12.91
CA PRO A 107 -26.17 15.13 -11.76
C PRO A 107 -26.82 13.74 -11.61
N SER A 108 -26.72 12.80 -12.58
CA SER A 108 -27.72 11.71 -12.66
C SER A 108 -27.27 10.24 -12.56
N ASP A 109 -25.98 9.88 -12.68
CA ASP A 109 -25.61 8.44 -12.83
C ASP A 109 -24.55 7.94 -11.81
N ILE A 110 -24.56 8.49 -10.58
CA ILE A 110 -23.44 8.36 -9.64
C ILE A 110 -23.37 6.98 -8.94
N ASP A 111 -24.43 6.18 -8.90
CA ASP A 111 -24.47 5.06 -7.93
C ASP A 111 -23.75 3.76 -8.36
N GLU A 112 -23.79 3.33 -9.63
CA GLU A 112 -23.11 2.09 -10.07
C GLU A 112 -21.87 2.31 -10.95
N GLN A 113 -21.83 3.39 -11.74
CA GLN A 113 -20.65 3.68 -12.56
C GLN A 113 -19.48 4.24 -11.74
N SER A 114 -19.72 4.75 -10.53
CA SER A 114 -18.67 5.35 -9.70
C SER A 114 -17.66 4.31 -9.22
N SER A 115 -18.09 3.13 -8.76
CA SER A 115 -17.17 2.08 -8.30
C SER A 115 -16.29 1.55 -9.45
N ILE A 116 -16.90 1.30 -10.62
CA ILE A 116 -16.19 0.88 -11.83
C ILE A 116 -15.16 1.94 -12.27
N ARG A 117 -15.54 3.23 -12.26
CA ARG A 117 -14.62 4.33 -12.60
C ARG A 117 -13.52 4.52 -11.57
N MET A 118 -13.79 4.30 -10.28
CA MET A 118 -12.78 4.38 -9.22
C MET A 118 -11.73 3.27 -9.37
N ARG A 119 -12.14 2.05 -9.74
CA ARG A 119 -11.21 0.93 -9.98
C ARG A 119 -10.27 1.14 -11.17
N LEU A 120 -10.57 2.04 -12.10
CA LEU A 120 -9.60 2.45 -13.14
C LEU A 120 -8.32 3.07 -12.55
N PHE A 121 -8.37 3.55 -11.31
CA PHE A 121 -7.23 4.11 -10.60
C PHE A 121 -6.56 3.10 -9.66
N LYS A 122 -6.78 1.79 -9.87
CA LYS A 122 -6.18 0.73 -9.06
C LYS A 122 -4.67 0.90 -8.88
N ASP A 123 -3.95 1.20 -9.96
CA ASP A 123 -2.48 1.34 -9.93
C ASP A 123 -2.03 2.46 -8.98
N ARG A 124 -2.80 3.55 -8.88
CA ARG A 124 -2.50 4.64 -7.93
C ARG A 124 -2.74 4.22 -6.49
N VAL A 125 -3.77 3.41 -6.24
CA VAL A 125 -4.02 2.84 -4.90
C VAL A 125 -2.93 1.86 -4.50
N ILE A 126 -2.49 1.00 -5.43
CA ILE A 126 -1.36 0.09 -5.21
C ILE A 126 -0.10 0.89 -4.87
N LEU A 127 0.25 1.89 -5.68
CA LEU A 127 1.43 2.72 -5.45
C LEU A 127 1.36 3.42 -4.08
N TYR A 128 0.21 4.02 -3.74
CA TYR A 128 -0.01 4.64 -2.44
C TYR A 128 0.22 3.67 -1.27
N LEU A 129 -0.32 2.45 -1.35
CA LEU A 129 -0.12 1.43 -0.31
C LEU A 129 1.35 1.03 -0.18
N ILE A 130 2.06 0.91 -1.30
CA ILE A 130 3.46 0.54 -1.32
C ILE A 130 4.32 1.65 -0.70
N GLU A 131 4.19 2.88 -1.18
CA GLU A 131 5.05 3.99 -0.76
C GLU A 131 4.76 4.44 0.68
N GLU A 132 3.50 4.67 1.02
CA GLU A 132 3.12 5.27 2.31
C GLU A 132 3.05 4.26 3.45
N TYR A 133 2.94 2.97 3.15
CA TYR A 133 2.83 1.94 4.18
C TYR A 133 3.91 0.87 4.07
N VAL A 134 4.01 0.13 2.97
CA VAL A 134 4.94 -1.03 2.89
C VAL A 134 6.39 -0.56 3.01
N TYR A 135 6.84 0.37 2.19
CA TYR A 135 8.22 0.87 2.19
C TYR A 135 8.51 1.75 3.39
N LYS A 136 7.55 2.55 3.83
CA LYS A 136 7.69 3.31 5.07
C LYS A 136 7.88 2.40 6.28
N TRP A 137 7.16 1.28 6.32
CA TRP A 137 7.32 0.25 7.34
C TRP A 137 8.68 -0.44 7.23
N ALA A 138 9.11 -0.83 6.03
CA ALA A 138 10.42 -1.45 5.80
C ALA A 138 11.59 -0.55 6.27
N LYS A 139 11.51 0.76 5.98
CA LYS A 139 12.52 1.76 6.41
C LYS A 139 12.71 1.81 7.93
N GLY A 140 11.66 1.55 8.71
CA GLY A 140 11.72 1.55 10.18
C GLY A 140 11.81 0.16 10.82
N TYR A 141 11.77 -0.90 10.02
CA TYR A 141 11.73 -2.27 10.52
C TYR A 141 13.11 -2.72 11.01
N THR A 142 13.14 -3.47 12.12
CA THR A 142 14.39 -4.01 12.64
C THR A 142 14.18 -5.37 13.29
N ASN A 143 15.19 -6.24 13.17
CA ASN A 143 15.26 -7.51 13.87
C ASN A 143 16.73 -7.84 14.23
N LYS A 144 16.99 -9.00 14.86
CA LYS A 144 18.36 -9.36 15.27
C LYS A 144 19.32 -9.52 14.09
N ARG A 145 18.90 -10.17 13.00
CA ARG A 145 19.73 -10.44 11.82
C ARG A 145 20.00 -9.17 11.02
N LEU A 146 18.98 -8.35 10.83
CA LEU A 146 19.11 -7.05 10.17
C LEU A 146 20.05 -6.12 10.94
N ARG A 147 19.98 -6.08 12.28
CA ARG A 147 20.96 -5.34 13.09
C ARG A 147 22.38 -5.88 12.95
N GLN A 148 22.57 -7.18 12.78
CA GLN A 148 23.90 -7.73 12.53
C GLN A 148 24.40 -7.29 11.15
N ALA A 149 23.57 -7.40 10.11
CA ALA A 149 23.91 -7.00 8.75
C ALA A 149 24.27 -5.50 8.64
N LEU A 150 23.54 -4.62 9.34
CA LEU A 150 23.76 -3.17 9.32
C LEU A 150 25.02 -2.71 10.08
N ASN A 151 25.53 -3.54 11.00
CA ASN A 151 26.72 -3.24 11.79
C ASN A 151 27.94 -4.08 11.37
N SER A 152 27.82 -4.83 10.26
CA SER A 152 28.92 -5.59 9.64
C SER A 152 29.62 -4.72 8.61
#